data_AF-A0A849STQ4-F1
#
_entry.id   AF-A0A849STQ4-F1
#
_cell.length_a   1.000
_cell.length_b   1.000
_cell.length_c   1.000
_cell.angle_alpha   90.00
_cell.angle_beta   90.00
_cell.angle_gamma   90.00
#
_symmetry.space_group_name_H-M   'P 1'
#
loop_
_entity.id
_entity.type
_entity.pdbx_description
1 polymer ?
#
loop_
_entity_poly.entity_id
_entity_poly.type
_entity_poly.pdbx_seq_one_letter_code
_entity_poly.pdbx_strand_id
1 'polypeptide(L)'
;MDYEEIPTRLDDPPKFLWWDFDVAMLFLFFLMFGIITEHVLLFVALGLGVAWLYRKSKFGKHKAYGMHLLYWYFPVSFGMKVTPPSCIREFIG
;
A
#
# COMPACT_ATOMS: atom_id res chain seq x y z
N MET A 1 38.39 10.25 2.91
CA MET A 1 37.04 10.77 3.18
C MET A 1 36.11 9.64 2.81
N ASP A 2 35.89 8.73 3.75
CA ASP A 2 34.99 7.61 3.57
C ASP A 2 33.58 8.18 3.56
N TYR A 3 32.95 8.17 2.40
CA TYR A 3 31.57 8.60 2.26
C TYR A 3 30.72 7.47 2.84
N GLU A 4 30.21 7.65 4.06
CA GLU A 4 29.12 6.81 4.54
C GLU A 4 27.92 7.06 3.61
N GLU A 5 27.63 6.10 2.72
CA GLU A 5 26.43 6.13 1.89
C GLU A 5 25.22 6.02 2.80
N ILE A 6 24.56 7.15 3.05
CA ILE A 6 23.30 7.18 3.80
C ILE A 6 22.28 6.39 2.99
N PRO A 7 21.67 5.31 3.55
CA PRO A 7 20.70 4.51 2.83
C PRO A 7 19.44 5.34 2.54
N THR A 8 19.28 5.76 1.28
CA THR A 8 18.14 6.59 0.82
C THR A 8 16.85 5.80 0.62
N ARG A 9 16.89 4.47 0.78
CA ARG A 9 15.81 3.52 0.44
C ARG A 9 15.08 2.95 1.66
N LEU A 10 15.33 3.48 2.86
CA LEU A 10 14.73 2.98 4.11
C LEU A 10 13.19 3.06 4.10
N ASP A 11 12.65 4.16 3.55
CA ASP A 11 11.20 4.41 3.51
C ASP A 11 10.52 3.97 2.21
N ASP A 12 11.13 3.08 1.41
CA ASP A 12 10.48 2.63 0.19
C ASP A 12 9.29 1.71 0.52
N PRO A 13 8.13 1.95 -0.12
CA PRO A 13 6.93 1.18 0.19
C PRO A 13 7.18 -0.31 -0.10
N PRO A 14 6.60 -1.22 0.71
CA PRO A 14 6.75 -2.64 0.48
C PRO A 14 6.17 -3.00 -0.90
N LYS A 15 7.00 -3.66 -1.71
CA LYS A 15 6.62 -4.17 -3.02
C LYS A 15 6.26 -5.64 -2.89
N PHE A 16 5.17 -6.03 -3.54
CA PHE A 16 4.84 -7.42 -3.77
C PHE A 16 5.26 -7.78 -5.19
N LEU A 17 6.35 -8.55 -5.31
CA LEU A 17 7.02 -8.81 -6.59
C LEU A 17 7.42 -7.49 -7.28
N TRP A 18 6.74 -7.12 -8.37
CA TRP A 18 6.96 -5.89 -9.13
C TRP A 18 5.85 -4.84 -8.94
N TRP A 19 4.84 -5.15 -8.12
CA TRP A 19 3.71 -4.27 -7.86
C TRP A 19 3.82 -3.69 -6.45
N ASP A 20 3.21 -2.52 -6.24
CA ASP A 20 3.03 -2.04 -4.88
C ASP A 20 2.08 -2.97 -4.12
N PHE A 21 2.31 -3.17 -2.82
CA PHE A 21 1.54 -4.11 -2.00
C PHE A 21 0.02 -3.85 -2.03
N ASP A 22 -0.40 -2.58 -2.03
CA ASP A 22 -1.80 -2.16 -2.12
C ASP A 22 -2.45 -2.52 -3.47
N VAL A 23 -1.72 -2.33 -4.58
CA VAL A 23 -2.16 -2.71 -5.93
C VAL A 23 -2.32 -4.24 -6.03
N ALA A 24 -1.36 -4.99 -5.49
CA ALA A 24 -1.41 -6.45 -5.47
C ALA A 24 -2.59 -6.98 -4.64
N MET A 25 -2.86 -6.37 -3.48
CA MET A 25 -3.98 -6.74 -2.62
C MET A 25 -5.33 -6.51 -3.31
N LEU A 26 -5.50 -5.38 -4.02
CA LEU A 26 -6.68 -5.09 -4.83
C LEU A 26 -6.91 -6.18 -5.90
N PHE A 27 -5.87 -6.53 -6.66
CA PHE A 27 -5.99 -7.57 -7.68
C PHE A 27 -6.34 -8.94 -7.07
N LEU A 28 -5.68 -9.31 -5.97
CA LEU A 28 -5.93 -10.58 -5.28
C LEU A 28 -7.37 -10.66 -4.74
N PHE A 29 -7.90 -9.55 -4.24
CA PHE A 29 -9.30 -9.46 -3.80
C PHE A 29 -10.27 -9.79 -4.94
N PHE A 30 -10.10 -9.15 -6.11
CA PHE A 30 -10.95 -9.46 -7.28
C PHE A 30 -10.74 -10.91 -7.77
N LEU A 31 -9.52 -11.42 -7.75
CA LEU A 31 -9.23 -12.80 -8.11
C LEU A 31 -9.97 -13.80 -7.21
N MET A 32 -9.96 -13.58 -5.88
CA MET A 32 -10.73 -14.40 -4.93
C MET A 32 -12.23 -14.38 -5.25
N PHE A 33 -12.81 -13.21 -5.52
CA PHE A 33 -14.21 -13.09 -5.93
C PHE A 33 -14.51 -13.83 -7.23
N GLY A 34 -13.59 -13.79 -8.20
CA GLY A 34 -13.70 -14.53 -9.45
C GLY A 34 -13.74 -16.05 -9.26
N ILE A 35 -12.98 -16.57 -8.30
CA ILE A 35 -12.99 -18.00 -7.96
C ILE A 35 -14.32 -18.36 -7.30
N ILE A 36 -14.81 -17.55 -6.35
CA ILE A 36 -16.07 -17.80 -5.63
C ILE A 36 -17.28 -17.77 -6.57
N THR A 37 -17.26 -16.89 -7.57
CA THR A 37 -18.37 -16.70 -8.51
C THR A 37 -18.26 -17.56 -9.78
N GLU A 38 -17.25 -18.44 -9.86
CA GLU A 38 -16.92 -19.25 -11.05
C GLU A 38 -16.64 -18.44 -12.34
N HIS A 39 -16.53 -17.12 -12.23
CA HIS A 39 -16.31 -16.19 -13.34
C HIS A 39 -14.90 -15.58 -13.31
N VAL A 40 -13.88 -16.43 -13.17
CA VAL A 40 -12.48 -16.01 -12.99
C VAL A 40 -12.02 -15.00 -14.05
N LEU A 41 -12.30 -15.26 -15.34
CA LEU A 41 -11.84 -14.40 -16.44
C LEU A 41 -12.41 -12.97 -16.37
N LEU A 42 -13.69 -12.82 -16.03
CA LEU A 42 -14.33 -11.51 -15.88
C LEU A 42 -13.70 -10.72 -14.74
N PHE A 43 -13.53 -11.38 -13.59
CA PHE A 43 -12.98 -10.75 -12.41
C PHE A 43 -11.47 -10.46 -12.52
N VAL A 44 -10.72 -11.24 -13.30
CA VAL A 44 -9.33 -10.93 -13.64
C VAL A 44 -9.25 -9.67 -14.51
N ALA A 45 -10.09 -9.55 -15.54
CA ALA A 45 -10.12 -8.36 -16.39
C ALA A 45 -10.52 -7.11 -15.59
N LEU A 46 -11.53 -7.23 -14.72
CA LEU A 46 -11.94 -6.16 -13.81
C LEU A 46 -10.84 -5.82 -12.81
N GLY A 47 -10.20 -6.81 -12.19
CA GLY A 47 -9.12 -6.63 -11.23
C GLY A 47 -7.93 -5.88 -11.85
N LEU A 48 -7.54 -6.23 -13.07
CA LEU A 48 -6.50 -5.51 -13.82
C LEU A 48 -6.92 -4.07 -14.15
N GLY A 49 -8.16 -3.85 -14.56
CA GLY A 49 -8.70 -2.52 -14.84
C GLY A 49 -8.69 -1.62 -13.60
N VAL A 50 -9.19 -2.12 -12.47
CA VAL A 50 -9.20 -1.39 -11.19
C VAL A 50 -7.77 -1.14 -10.68
N ALA A 51 -6.90 -2.15 -10.74
CA ALA A 51 -5.49 -2.01 -10.35
C ALA A 51 -4.76 -0.94 -11.18
N TRP A 52 -5.02 -0.87 -12.50
CA TRP A 52 -4.46 0.14 -13.37
C TRP A 52 -4.96 1.55 -13.04
N LEU A 53 -6.27 1.71 -12.83
CA LEU A 53 -6.86 2.99 -12.42
C LEU A 53 -6.30 3.46 -11.08
N TYR A 54 -6.21 2.55 -10.10
CA TYR A 54 -5.65 2.84 -8.79
C TYR A 54 -4.19 3.27 -8.88
N ARG A 55 -3.37 2.55 -9.66
CA ARG A 55 -1.97 2.91 -9.91
C ARG A 55 -1.83 4.29 -10.56
N LYS A 56 -2.72 4.64 -11.49
CA LYS A 56 -2.77 5.96 -12.12
C LYS A 56 -3.11 7.05 -11.11
N SER A 57 -4.10 6.83 -10.24
CA SER A 57 -4.48 7.78 -9.18
C SER A 57 -3.39 7.96 -8.12
N LYS A 58 -2.59 6.92 -7.86
CA LYS A 58 -1.46 6.94 -6.93
C LYS A 58 -0.23 7.69 -7.46
N PHE A 59 -0.16 7.96 -8.77
CA PHE A 59 0.99 8.64 -9.38
C PHE A 59 1.16 10.05 -8.79
N GLY A 60 2.34 10.32 -8.21
CA GLY A 60 2.67 11.60 -7.58
C GLY A 60 2.06 11.82 -6.18
N LYS A 61 1.46 10.79 -5.56
CA LYS A 61 0.92 10.86 -4.20
C LYS A 61 1.89 10.26 -3.17
N HIS A 62 1.63 10.54 -1.89
CA HIS A 62 2.42 10.04 -0.77
C HIS A 62 2.52 8.50 -0.78
N LYS A 63 3.68 7.95 -0.37
CA LYS A 63 3.96 6.51 -0.39
C LYS A 63 2.90 5.67 0.37
N ALA A 64 2.32 6.24 1.44
CA ALA A 64 1.26 5.64 2.26
C ALA A 64 -0.17 6.05 1.84
N TYR A 65 -0.42 6.36 0.57
CA TYR A 65 -1.71 6.82 0.06
C TYR A 65 -2.86 5.84 0.36
N GLY A 66 -2.64 4.53 0.14
CA GLY A 66 -3.66 3.50 0.44
C GLY A 66 -4.05 3.45 1.91
N MET A 67 -3.07 3.52 2.82
CA MET A 67 -3.32 3.53 4.26
C MET A 67 -4.07 4.79 4.70
N HIS A 68 -3.74 5.95 4.13
CA HIS A 68 -4.47 7.19 4.39
C HIS A 68 -5.92 7.10 3.92
N LEU A 69 -6.14 6.55 2.72
CA LEU A 69 -7.48 6.36 2.19
C LEU A 69 -8.30 5.42 3.10
N LEU A 70 -7.72 4.29 3.50
CA LEU A 70 -8.36 3.37 4.42
C LEU A 70 -8.68 4.03 5.77
N TYR A 71 -7.76 4.82 6.32
CA TYR A 71 -7.96 5.55 7.57
C TYR A 71 -9.15 6.53 7.49
N TRP A 72 -9.32 7.24 6.38
CA TRP A 72 -10.38 8.24 6.24
C TRP A 72 -11.75 7.67 5.83
N TYR A 73 -11.78 6.61 5.02
CA TYR A 73 -13.03 6.08 4.46
C TYR A 73 -13.58 4.86 5.21
N PHE A 74 -12.73 4.11 5.90
CA PHE A 74 -13.17 2.95 6.68
C PHE A 74 -13.27 3.32 8.16
N PRO A 75 -14.36 2.95 8.87
CA PRO A 75 -14.52 3.18 10.30
C PRO A 75 -13.66 2.18 11.12
N VAL A 76 -12.38 2.04 10.76
CA VAL A 76 -11.44 1.13 11.39
C VAL A 76 -10.47 1.99 12.19
N SER A 77 -10.59 1.96 13.52
CA SER A 77 -9.63 2.62 14.39
C SER A 77 -8.35 1.77 14.42
N PHE A 78 -7.34 2.16 13.64
CA PHE A 78 -6.00 1.56 13.69
C PHE A 78 -5.23 1.88 14.98
N GLY A 79 -5.91 2.33 16.04
CA GLY A 79 -5.28 2.74 17.31
C GLY A 79 -4.41 4.01 17.23
N MET A 80 -4.25 4.59 16.04
CA MET A 80 -3.45 5.80 15.80
C MET A 80 -4.25 7.06 16.16
N LYS A 81 -4.38 7.36 17.46
CA LYS A 81 -5.02 8.60 17.94
C LYS A 81 -4.08 9.80 17.93
N VAL A 82 -2.79 9.58 18.20
CA VAL A 82 -1.77 10.61 18.38
C VAL A 82 -0.42 10.02 17.97
N THR A 83 0.40 10.79 17.24
CA THR A 83 1.82 10.44 17.07
C THR A 83 2.53 10.64 18.41
N PRO A 84 3.34 9.69 18.88
CA PRO A 84 4.04 9.82 20.15
C PRO A 84 4.85 11.13 20.21
N PRO A 85 5.00 11.74 21.40
CA PRO A 85 5.72 12.99 21.57
C PRO A 85 7.13 12.89 20.96
N SER A 86 7.47 13.83 20.07
CA SER A 86 8.75 13.84 19.33
C SER A 86 9.98 14.04 20.23
N CYS A 87 9.78 14.38 21.50
CA CYS A 87 10.81 14.48 22.53
C CYS A 87 11.33 13.12 23.01
N ILE A 88 10.59 12.03 22.78
CA ILE A 88 11.05 10.67 23.07
C ILE A 88 11.71 10.12 21.80
N ARG A 89 13.05 10.10 21.80
CA ARG A 89 13.87 9.50 20.73
C ARG A 89 14.71 8.39 21.34
N GLU A 90 14.16 7.19 21.39
CA GLU A 90 14.94 6.00 21.74
C GLU A 90 15.54 5.42 20.45
N PHE A 91 16.85 5.15 20.47
CA PHE A 91 17.52 4.44 19.40
C PHE A 91 17.18 2.96 19.52
N ILE A 92 16.28 2.49 18.66
CA ILE A 92 16.04 1.05 18.48
C ILE A 92 17.07 0.62 17.44
N GLY A 93 18.15 -0.01 17.94
CA GLY A 93 19.34 -0.36 17.15
C GLY A 93 19.11 -1.34 16.03
#